data_AF-A0A7X9J1C2-F1
#
_entry.id   AF-A0A7X9J1C2-F1
#
_cell.length_a   1.000
_cell.length_b   1.000
_cell.length_c   1.000
_cell.angle_alpha   90.00
_cell.angle_beta   90.00
_cell.angle_gamma   90.00
#
_symmetry.space_group_name_H-M   'P 1'
#
loop_
_entity.id
_entity.type
_entity.pdbx_description
1 polymer ?
#
loop_
_entity_poly.entity_id
_entity_poly.type
_entity_poly.pdbx_seq_one_letter_code
_entity_poly.pdbx_strand_id
1 'polypeptide(L)'
;MYRIYCLVTLFLLATSVVRAFDATQILVVYRAGSDDLNRNGIGDSEEIARYYAERRGVPASNLLSVKVSFGDNGMDNPRLSWPWAEFRKDLVEPVCKRLNSLGRDRMRVILLCPGIPARVMNPKDKEESADLAIGCPFLINNLGTNFRRSYEVWTNRYGMPRFDEFRVNRQGPDDETPYLVSRIDGINVTVCKSQIDGAIYAETYAVDGFAYLDTRYGDYSDDDLRKWIKNPYYNSYADIDKSMALASLFYADAKLKIRKQVDY
;
A
#
# COMPACT_ATOMS: atom_id res chain seq x y z
N MET A 1 -60.29 16.41 -6.27
CA MET A 1 -59.43 16.52 -5.08
C MET A 1 -59.56 15.20 -4.33
N TYR A 2 -58.58 14.32 -4.12
CA TYR A 2 -57.12 14.37 -4.21
C TYR A 2 -56.62 13.01 -4.75
N ARG A 3 -55.58 13.04 -5.61
CA ARG A 3 -54.81 11.84 -6.00
C ARG A 3 -53.77 11.57 -4.91
N ILE A 4 -53.80 10.40 -4.29
CA ILE A 4 -52.75 9.94 -3.37
C ILE A 4 -51.73 9.17 -4.21
N TYR A 5 -50.57 9.78 -4.46
CA TYR A 5 -49.39 9.09 -4.97
C TYR A 5 -48.57 8.60 -3.77
N CYS A 6 -48.51 7.29 -3.56
CA CYS A 6 -47.55 6.67 -2.65
C CYS A 6 -46.14 6.79 -3.27
N LEU A 7 -45.40 7.82 -2.86
CA LEU A 7 -43.96 7.88 -3.03
C LEU A 7 -43.32 6.96 -2.01
N VAL A 8 -42.91 5.76 -2.44
CA VAL A 8 -42.02 4.90 -1.66
C VAL A 8 -40.62 5.49 -1.79
N THR A 9 -40.26 6.36 -0.85
CA THR A 9 -38.89 6.85 -0.71
C THR A 9 -38.07 5.74 -0.07
N LEU A 10 -37.35 4.99 -0.91
CA LEU A 10 -36.38 3.99 -0.47
C LEU A 10 -35.21 4.72 0.19
N PHE A 11 -35.23 4.82 1.52
CA PHE A 11 -34.06 5.22 2.30
C PHE A 11 -33.03 4.09 2.21
N LEU A 12 -32.17 4.15 1.20
CA LEU A 12 -30.89 3.45 1.24
C LEU A 12 -30.11 4.06 2.40
N LEU A 13 -30.13 3.36 3.54
CA LEU A 13 -29.18 3.56 4.62
C LEU A 13 -27.79 3.48 3.98
N ALA A 14 -27.17 4.64 3.78
CA ALA A 14 -25.79 4.75 3.41
C ALA A 14 -24.98 4.23 4.60
N THR A 15 -24.86 2.91 4.73
CA THR A 15 -23.71 2.32 5.37
C THR A 15 -22.52 2.91 4.62
N SER A 16 -21.70 3.68 5.33
CA SER A 16 -20.43 4.17 4.84
C SER A 16 -19.60 2.95 4.44
N VAL A 17 -19.76 2.49 3.20
CA VAL A 17 -18.88 1.52 2.59
C VAL A 17 -17.53 2.20 2.63
N VAL A 18 -16.59 1.64 3.37
CA VAL A 18 -15.19 2.02 3.28
C VAL A 18 -14.81 1.76 1.83
N ARG A 19 -14.90 2.78 1.00
CA ARG A 19 -14.57 2.64 -0.41
C ARG A 19 -13.06 2.59 -0.47
N ALA A 20 -12.54 1.49 -1.02
CA ALA A 20 -11.18 1.47 -1.55
C ALA A 20 -10.98 2.68 -2.47
N PHE A 21 -9.73 3.13 -2.63
CA PHE A 21 -9.41 4.20 -3.58
C PHE A 21 -10.03 3.90 -4.95
N ASP A 22 -10.50 4.94 -5.63
CA ASP A 22 -11.05 4.79 -6.98
C ASP A 22 -10.00 4.13 -7.87
N ALA A 23 -10.41 3.14 -8.66
CA ALA A 23 -9.51 2.34 -9.49
C ALA A 23 -8.64 3.21 -10.43
N THR A 24 -9.14 4.38 -10.81
CA THR A 24 -8.42 5.34 -11.62
C THR A 24 -7.26 6.04 -10.89
N GLN A 25 -7.16 5.92 -9.56
CA GLN A 25 -6.13 6.52 -8.70
C GLN A 25 -5.00 5.53 -8.34
N ILE A 26 -5.04 4.32 -8.87
CA ILE A 26 -4.07 3.25 -8.60
C ILE A 26 -3.13 3.11 -9.79
N LEU A 27 -1.82 3.21 -9.55
CA LEU A 27 -0.78 2.82 -10.49
C LEU A 27 -0.35 1.37 -10.18
N VAL A 28 -0.50 0.46 -11.13
CA VAL A 28 -0.07 -0.94 -10.98
C VAL A 28 1.26 -1.11 -11.69
N VAL A 29 2.29 -1.51 -10.95
CA VAL A 29 3.65 -1.69 -11.44
C VAL A 29 3.99 -3.17 -11.45
N TYR A 30 4.44 -3.67 -12.59
CA TYR A 30 4.76 -5.09 -12.77
C TYR A 30 6.09 -5.27 -13.50
N ARG A 31 6.69 -6.43 -13.31
CA ARG A 31 7.96 -6.76 -13.93
C ARG A 31 7.76 -7.18 -15.38
N ALA A 32 8.42 -6.49 -16.29
CA ALA A 32 8.52 -6.89 -17.69
C ALA A 32 9.36 -8.17 -17.83
N GLY A 33 8.90 -9.11 -18.65
CA GLY A 33 9.63 -10.35 -18.93
C GLY A 33 9.90 -11.19 -17.69
N SER A 34 8.95 -11.22 -16.74
CA SER A 34 9.00 -12.19 -15.65
C SER A 34 8.86 -13.62 -16.17
N ASP A 35 9.23 -14.59 -15.35
CA ASP A 35 8.99 -16.01 -15.63
C ASP A 35 7.51 -16.25 -15.97
N ASP A 36 7.27 -17.26 -16.81
CA ASP A 36 5.94 -17.79 -17.16
C ASP A 36 5.89 -19.24 -16.66
N LEU A 37 5.70 -19.40 -15.34
CA LEU A 37 5.79 -20.72 -14.70
C LEU A 37 4.58 -21.60 -15.05
N ASN A 38 3.45 -20.98 -15.38
CA ASN A 38 2.24 -21.69 -15.79
C ASN A 38 2.18 -21.95 -17.31
N ARG A 39 3.14 -21.43 -18.09
CA ARG A 39 3.34 -21.65 -19.53
C ARG A 39 2.16 -21.21 -20.39
N ASN A 40 1.52 -20.09 -20.03
CA ASN A 40 0.38 -19.56 -20.77
C ASN A 40 0.76 -18.52 -21.85
N GLY A 41 2.06 -18.23 -22.00
CA GLY A 41 2.59 -17.26 -22.96
C GLY A 41 2.61 -15.82 -22.46
N ILE A 42 2.31 -15.58 -21.18
CA ILE A 42 2.32 -14.28 -20.51
C ILE A 42 3.22 -14.41 -19.28
N GLY A 43 4.10 -13.44 -19.05
CA GLY A 43 4.90 -13.44 -17.81
C GLY A 43 3.98 -13.33 -16.58
N ASP A 44 4.24 -14.13 -15.54
CA ASP A 44 3.41 -14.26 -14.34
C ASP A 44 3.12 -12.90 -13.67
N SER A 45 4.11 -12.00 -13.57
CA SER A 45 3.94 -10.65 -13.00
C SER A 45 2.97 -9.80 -13.82
N GLU A 46 3.05 -9.90 -15.15
CA GLU A 46 2.13 -9.23 -16.08
C GLU A 46 0.72 -9.83 -16.00
N GLU A 47 0.61 -11.15 -15.93
CA GLU A 47 -0.68 -11.82 -15.76
C GLU A 47 -1.39 -11.36 -14.49
N ILE A 48 -0.67 -11.30 -13.36
CA ILE A 48 -1.22 -10.83 -12.08
C ILE A 48 -1.65 -9.36 -12.17
N ALA A 49 -0.84 -8.50 -12.79
CA ALA A 49 -1.17 -7.10 -12.96
C ALA A 49 -2.43 -6.88 -13.81
N ARG A 50 -2.54 -7.61 -14.92
CA ARG A 50 -3.73 -7.59 -15.79
C ARG A 50 -4.95 -8.10 -15.05
N TYR A 51 -4.81 -9.19 -14.30
CA TYR A 51 -5.89 -9.75 -13.51
C TYR A 51 -6.37 -8.77 -12.42
N TYR A 52 -5.46 -8.14 -11.66
CA TYR A 52 -5.82 -7.10 -10.70
C TYR A 52 -6.59 -5.97 -11.39
N ALA A 53 -6.08 -5.49 -12.52
CA ALA A 53 -6.66 -4.37 -13.24
C ALA A 53 -8.08 -4.68 -13.75
N GLU A 54 -8.28 -5.87 -14.32
CA GLU A 54 -9.58 -6.35 -14.74
C GLU A 54 -10.56 -6.43 -13.56
N ARG A 55 -10.16 -7.09 -12.47
CA ARG A 55 -11.03 -7.34 -11.31
C ARG A 55 -11.39 -6.07 -10.54
N ARG A 56 -10.53 -5.05 -10.55
CA ARG A 56 -10.72 -3.78 -9.85
C ARG A 56 -11.18 -2.64 -10.76
N GLY A 57 -11.24 -2.85 -12.07
CA GLY A 57 -11.54 -1.79 -13.04
C GLY A 57 -10.43 -0.73 -13.16
N VAL A 58 -9.17 -1.09 -12.89
CA VAL A 58 -8.05 -0.16 -13.08
C VAL A 58 -7.82 0.06 -14.58
N PRO A 59 -7.77 1.30 -15.07
CA PRO A 59 -7.56 1.56 -16.49
C PRO A 59 -6.24 0.97 -17.00
N ALA A 60 -6.23 0.46 -18.22
CA ALA A 60 -5.01 -0.09 -18.82
C ALA A 60 -3.87 0.94 -18.90
N SER A 61 -4.18 2.23 -19.00
CA SER A 61 -3.20 3.33 -18.93
C SER A 61 -2.44 3.40 -17.61
N ASN A 62 -3.00 2.81 -16.54
CA ASN A 62 -2.43 2.77 -15.21
C ASN A 62 -1.60 1.50 -14.95
N LEU A 63 -1.40 0.64 -15.95
CA LEU A 63 -0.45 -0.46 -15.87
C LEU A 63 0.93 0.03 -16.34
N LEU A 64 1.96 -0.24 -15.56
CA LEU A 64 3.34 0.13 -15.86
C LEU A 64 4.24 -1.10 -15.75
N SER A 65 4.77 -1.54 -16.90
CA SER A 65 5.86 -2.49 -16.94
C SER A 65 7.18 -1.80 -16.57
N VAL A 66 7.95 -2.40 -15.68
CA VAL A 66 9.32 -1.98 -15.37
C VAL A 66 10.29 -3.13 -15.61
N LYS A 67 11.51 -2.80 -16.02
CA LYS A 67 12.58 -3.78 -16.12
C LYS A 67 13.15 -4.03 -14.72
N VAL A 68 13.72 -5.21 -14.49
CA VAL A 68 14.60 -5.46 -13.34
C VAL A 68 15.91 -5.96 -13.93
N SER A 69 16.90 -5.07 -14.06
CA SER A 69 18.10 -5.33 -14.87
C SER A 69 19.24 -6.07 -14.15
N PHE A 70 19.01 -6.56 -12.93
CA PHE A 70 20.04 -7.16 -12.09
C PHE A 70 19.48 -8.35 -11.29
N GLY A 71 20.39 -9.24 -10.86
CA GLY A 71 20.05 -10.36 -9.97
C GLY A 71 19.38 -11.55 -10.64
N ASP A 72 19.02 -12.53 -9.80
CA ASP A 72 18.22 -13.68 -10.21
C ASP A 72 16.77 -13.23 -10.53
N ASN A 73 16.19 -13.81 -11.56
CA ASN A 73 14.94 -13.38 -12.15
C ASN A 73 13.70 -14.03 -11.51
N GLY A 74 13.91 -14.93 -10.53
CA GLY A 74 12.84 -15.55 -9.77
C GLY A 74 11.89 -14.53 -9.15
N MET A 75 10.59 -14.81 -9.28
CA MET A 75 9.50 -13.92 -8.87
C MET A 75 9.49 -13.58 -7.37
N ASP A 76 10.08 -14.44 -6.53
CA ASP A 76 10.11 -14.33 -5.07
C ASP A 76 11.53 -14.63 -4.54
N ASN A 77 12.51 -13.79 -4.90
CA ASN A 77 13.84 -13.86 -4.30
C ASN A 77 13.93 -12.87 -3.11
N PRO A 78 13.71 -13.32 -1.86
CA PRO A 78 13.72 -12.44 -0.68
C PRO A 78 15.11 -11.92 -0.31
N ARG A 79 16.16 -12.45 -0.95
CA ARG A 79 17.56 -12.00 -0.77
C ARG A 79 17.99 -11.00 -1.82
N LEU A 80 17.13 -10.72 -2.82
CA LEU A 80 17.47 -9.80 -3.89
C LEU A 80 17.25 -8.36 -3.43
N SER A 81 18.33 -7.60 -3.44
CA SER A 81 18.34 -6.19 -3.04
C SER A 81 18.81 -5.35 -4.20
N TRP A 82 17.98 -4.38 -4.60
CA TRP A 82 18.32 -3.44 -5.66
C TRP A 82 19.64 -2.74 -5.36
N PRO A 83 20.64 -2.79 -6.26
CA PRO A 83 21.67 -1.77 -6.24
C PRO A 83 21.01 -0.42 -6.55
N TRP A 84 21.51 0.63 -5.91
CA TRP A 84 20.86 1.94 -5.89
C TRP A 84 20.61 2.53 -7.27
N ALA A 85 21.57 2.36 -8.19
CA ALA A 85 21.49 2.91 -9.54
C ALA A 85 20.34 2.27 -10.33
N GLU A 86 20.21 0.95 -10.24
CA GLU A 86 19.15 0.16 -10.86
C GLU A 86 17.80 0.48 -10.23
N PHE A 87 17.71 0.60 -8.89
CA PHE A 87 16.47 1.01 -8.23
C PHE A 87 15.94 2.33 -8.80
N ARG A 88 16.83 3.32 -8.94
CA ARG A 88 16.45 4.64 -9.48
C ARG A 88 16.04 4.54 -10.95
N LYS A 89 16.90 3.97 -11.78
CA LYS A 89 16.73 3.91 -13.23
C LYS A 89 15.55 3.05 -13.66
N ASP A 90 15.40 1.88 -13.05
CA ASP A 90 14.47 0.87 -13.53
C ASP A 90 13.09 0.97 -12.84
N LEU A 91 13.01 1.50 -11.61
CA LEU A 91 11.75 1.64 -10.89
C LEU A 91 11.35 3.10 -10.65
N VAL A 92 12.17 3.89 -9.96
CA VAL A 92 11.79 5.26 -9.52
C VAL A 92 11.52 6.18 -10.70
N GLU A 93 12.42 6.25 -11.67
CA GLU A 93 12.30 7.13 -12.84
C GLU A 93 11.06 6.80 -13.70
N PRO A 94 10.81 5.53 -14.09
CA PRO A 94 9.57 5.15 -14.79
C PRO A 94 8.31 5.45 -14.01
N VAL A 95 8.31 5.20 -12.69
CA VAL A 95 7.17 5.51 -11.81
C VAL A 95 6.91 7.01 -11.80
N CYS A 96 7.92 7.86 -11.56
CA CYS A 96 7.77 9.32 -11.60
C CYS A 96 7.24 9.80 -12.95
N LYS A 97 7.79 9.29 -14.06
CA LYS A 97 7.34 9.65 -15.42
C LYS A 97 5.88 9.28 -15.64
N ARG A 98 5.47 8.09 -15.21
CA ARG A 98 4.08 7.61 -15.36
C ARG A 98 3.11 8.36 -14.44
N LEU A 99 3.49 8.66 -13.21
CA LEU A 99 2.69 9.46 -12.29
C LEU A 99 2.46 10.88 -12.85
N ASN A 100 3.49 11.51 -13.42
CA ASN A 100 3.35 12.80 -14.08
C ASN A 100 2.39 12.74 -15.27
N SER A 101 2.48 11.71 -16.12
CA SER A 101 1.60 11.59 -17.30
C SER A 101 0.15 11.28 -16.95
N LEU A 102 -0.12 10.61 -15.83
CA LEU A 102 -1.47 10.28 -15.34
C LEU A 102 -2.09 11.38 -14.46
N GLY A 103 -1.33 12.43 -14.14
CA GLY A 103 -1.69 13.46 -13.17
C GLY A 103 -1.27 13.05 -11.76
N ARG A 104 -0.12 13.57 -11.32
CA ARG A 104 0.51 13.31 -10.02
C ARG A 104 -0.45 13.44 -8.84
N ASP A 105 -1.28 14.49 -8.85
CA ASP A 105 -2.21 14.80 -7.77
C ASP A 105 -3.51 14.00 -7.78
N ARG A 106 -3.76 13.27 -8.86
CA ARG A 106 -4.88 12.34 -8.97
C ARG A 106 -4.53 10.97 -8.38
N MET A 107 -3.29 10.53 -8.53
CA MET A 107 -2.83 9.21 -8.07
C MET A 107 -2.73 9.16 -6.54
N ARG A 108 -3.04 7.99 -5.97
CA ARG A 108 -3.03 7.74 -4.51
C ARG A 108 -2.18 6.54 -4.15
N VAL A 109 -2.23 5.49 -4.98
CA VAL A 109 -1.64 4.18 -4.69
C VAL A 109 -0.62 3.80 -5.75
N ILE A 110 0.49 3.21 -5.30
CA ILE A 110 1.43 2.45 -6.12
C ILE A 110 1.32 1.00 -5.66
N LEU A 111 0.80 0.13 -6.54
CA LEU A 111 0.69 -1.30 -6.29
C LEU A 111 1.80 -2.05 -7.01
N LEU A 112 2.66 -2.72 -6.26
CA LEU A 112 3.75 -3.53 -6.80
C LEU A 112 3.28 -4.99 -6.97
N CYS A 113 3.48 -5.55 -8.16
CA CYS A 113 3.25 -6.97 -8.43
C CYS A 113 4.51 -7.80 -8.12
N PRO A 114 4.40 -9.13 -8.02
CA PRO A 114 5.54 -10.01 -7.79
C PRO A 114 6.66 -9.84 -8.82
N GLY A 115 7.89 -10.19 -8.44
CA GLY A 115 9.08 -9.98 -9.25
C GLY A 115 9.72 -8.59 -9.13
N ILE A 116 9.10 -7.64 -8.42
CA ILE A 116 9.76 -6.39 -8.02
C ILE A 116 10.47 -6.63 -6.67
N PRO A 117 11.81 -6.56 -6.58
CA PRO A 117 12.52 -6.76 -5.32
C PRO A 117 12.05 -5.79 -4.22
N ALA A 118 11.91 -6.30 -2.99
CA ALA A 118 11.38 -5.56 -1.84
C ALA A 118 12.44 -4.76 -1.07
N ARG A 119 13.71 -4.91 -1.42
CA ARG A 119 14.86 -4.33 -0.72
C ARG A 119 15.73 -3.52 -1.65
N VAL A 120 16.35 -2.47 -1.13
CA VAL A 120 17.30 -1.62 -1.87
C VAL A 120 18.52 -1.36 -1.01
N MET A 121 19.70 -1.50 -1.61
CA MET A 121 20.95 -1.04 -1.04
C MET A 121 21.03 0.48 -1.22
N ASN A 122 20.87 1.23 -0.14
CA ASN A 122 20.98 2.68 -0.20
C ASN A 122 22.46 3.11 -0.29
N PRO A 123 22.75 4.36 -0.73
CA PRO A 123 24.12 4.85 -0.93
C PRO A 123 24.97 5.00 0.34
N LYS A 124 24.39 4.78 1.52
CA LYS A 124 25.08 4.75 2.82
C LYS A 124 25.31 3.30 3.28
N ASP A 125 25.31 2.36 2.34
CA ASP A 125 25.49 0.91 2.54
C ASP A 125 24.52 0.28 3.54
N LYS A 126 23.30 0.81 3.60
CA LYS A 126 22.21 0.23 4.39
C LYS A 126 21.18 -0.39 3.46
N GLU A 127 20.88 -1.66 3.73
CA GLU A 127 19.73 -2.32 3.13
C GLU A 127 18.45 -1.73 3.73
N GLU A 128 17.53 -1.29 2.87
CA GLU A 128 16.30 -0.62 3.24
C GLU A 128 15.12 -1.24 2.48
N SER A 129 13.89 -0.96 2.92
CA SER A 129 12.69 -1.35 2.19
C SER A 129 12.52 -0.50 0.92
N ALA A 130 12.47 -1.17 -0.23
CA ALA A 130 12.16 -0.56 -1.52
C ALA A 130 10.73 0.01 -1.54
N ASP A 131 9.80 -0.68 -0.88
CA ASP A 131 8.39 -0.31 -0.77
C ASP A 131 8.23 0.99 0.05
N LEU A 132 9.00 1.13 1.13
CA LEU A 132 9.04 2.38 1.90
C LEU A 132 9.63 3.53 1.07
N ALA A 133 10.72 3.26 0.36
CA ALA A 133 11.39 4.24 -0.48
C ALA A 133 10.48 4.77 -1.59
N ILE A 134 9.88 3.86 -2.38
CA ILE A 134 9.03 4.23 -3.52
C ILE A 134 7.74 4.96 -3.11
N GLY A 135 7.41 5.03 -1.81
CA GLY A 135 6.33 5.85 -1.28
C GLY A 135 6.51 7.35 -1.53
N CYS A 136 7.75 7.85 -1.65
CA CYS A 136 8.05 9.23 -2.03
C CYS A 136 8.99 9.27 -3.25
N PRO A 137 8.54 8.82 -4.44
CA PRO A 137 9.42 8.54 -5.56
C PRO A 137 10.08 9.81 -6.12
N PHE A 138 9.38 10.96 -6.04
CA PHE A 138 9.90 12.25 -6.51
C PHE A 138 11.01 12.82 -5.61
N LEU A 139 10.92 12.63 -4.29
CA LEU A 139 12.02 12.95 -3.38
C LEU A 139 13.28 12.15 -3.75
N ILE A 140 13.14 10.86 -4.02
CA ILE A 140 14.26 10.00 -4.39
C ILE A 140 14.84 10.41 -5.74
N ASN A 141 13.97 10.70 -6.70
CA ASN A 141 14.37 11.12 -8.03
C ASN A 141 15.22 12.40 -7.99
N ASN A 142 14.87 13.35 -7.11
CA ASN A 142 15.46 14.69 -7.05
C ASN A 142 16.63 14.81 -6.06
N LEU A 143 16.62 14.09 -4.94
CA LEU A 143 17.66 14.18 -3.90
C LEU A 143 18.87 13.27 -4.13
N GLY A 144 18.80 12.35 -5.09
CA GLY A 144 19.89 11.43 -5.39
C GLY A 144 20.26 10.59 -4.16
N THR A 145 21.47 10.76 -3.63
CA THR A 145 21.97 9.96 -2.49
C THR A 145 21.53 10.47 -1.11
N ASN A 146 20.94 11.67 -1.05
CA ASN A 146 20.38 12.24 0.18
C ASN A 146 18.95 11.72 0.44
N PHE A 147 18.85 10.41 0.54
CA PHE A 147 17.63 9.67 0.83
C PHE A 147 16.97 10.17 2.13
N ARG A 148 15.67 10.50 2.04
CA ARG A 148 14.78 10.67 3.19
C ARG A 148 13.66 9.65 3.10
N ARG A 149 13.34 9.01 4.22
CA ARG A 149 12.22 8.07 4.29
C ARG A 149 10.91 8.84 4.32
N SER A 150 9.84 8.23 3.80
CA SER A 150 8.52 8.86 3.82
C SER A 150 8.17 9.35 5.21
N TYR A 151 8.32 8.54 6.26
CA TYR A 151 8.03 8.92 7.64
C TYR A 151 8.91 10.05 8.20
N GLU A 152 10.16 10.24 7.74
CA GLU A 152 11.05 11.31 8.24
C GLU A 152 10.57 12.70 7.84
N VAL A 153 9.71 12.77 6.83
CA VAL A 153 8.99 14.00 6.45
C VAL A 153 7.91 14.35 7.49
N TRP A 154 7.46 13.39 8.32
CA TRP A 154 6.22 13.51 9.12
C TRP A 154 6.40 13.59 10.66
N THR A 155 7.53 13.19 11.24
CA THR A 155 7.64 12.90 12.70
C THR A 155 7.85 14.10 13.64
N ASN A 156 7.05 15.18 13.58
CA ASN A 156 6.79 16.06 14.76
C ASN A 156 5.91 17.28 14.45
N ARG A 157 5.74 17.68 13.18
CA ARG A 157 4.96 18.88 12.81
C ARG A 157 3.51 18.59 12.44
N TYR A 158 3.18 17.34 12.16
CA TYR A 158 1.96 16.99 11.47
C TYR A 158 1.29 15.85 12.25
N GLY A 159 0.25 16.17 13.02
CA GLY A 159 -0.60 15.13 13.62
C GLY A 159 -1.06 14.21 12.50
N MET A 160 -0.80 12.90 12.61
CA MET A 160 -0.91 11.96 11.48
C MET A 160 -2.34 11.98 10.91
N PRO A 161 -2.59 12.63 9.76
CA PRO A 161 -3.92 12.64 9.19
C PRO A 161 -4.20 11.25 8.58
N ARG A 162 -5.47 10.96 8.29
CA ARG A 162 -5.81 9.71 7.61
C ARG A 162 -5.19 9.71 6.20
N PHE A 163 -4.93 8.53 5.61
CA PHE A 163 -4.23 8.46 4.32
C PHE A 163 -4.93 9.27 3.22
N ASP A 164 -6.27 9.23 3.20
CA ASP A 164 -7.13 10.00 2.30
C ASP A 164 -6.99 11.52 2.46
N GLU A 165 -6.54 11.98 3.62
CA GLU A 165 -6.34 13.38 3.95
C GLU A 165 -4.91 13.88 3.68
N PHE A 166 -3.93 12.98 3.40
CA PHE A 166 -2.52 13.36 3.22
C PHE A 166 -2.30 14.44 2.17
N ARG A 167 -3.06 14.39 1.08
CA ARG A 167 -2.93 15.36 -0.03
C ARG A 167 -3.69 16.65 0.23
N VAL A 168 -4.76 16.60 1.02
CA VAL A 168 -5.58 17.76 1.38
C VAL A 168 -4.85 18.62 2.41
N ASN A 169 -4.17 17.98 3.36
CA ASN A 169 -3.44 18.64 4.45
C ASN A 169 -1.94 18.79 4.16
N ARG A 170 -1.55 18.78 2.88
CA ARG A 170 -0.15 18.88 2.47
C ARG A 170 0.44 20.23 2.88
N GLN A 171 1.40 20.22 3.79
CA GLN A 171 2.26 21.36 4.12
C GLN A 171 3.70 21.03 3.73
N GLY A 172 4.09 21.34 2.49
CA GLY A 172 5.43 21.06 1.96
C GLY A 172 5.49 21.08 0.43
N PRO A 173 6.69 20.98 -0.17
CA PRO A 173 6.87 20.88 -1.61
C PRO A 173 6.14 19.66 -2.19
N ASP A 174 5.67 19.77 -3.43
CA ASP A 174 4.93 18.71 -4.11
C ASP A 174 5.66 17.36 -4.06
N ASP A 175 6.99 17.40 -4.19
CA ASP A 175 7.94 16.28 -4.17
C ASP A 175 7.84 15.38 -2.94
N GLU A 176 7.41 15.93 -1.81
CA GLU A 176 7.34 15.24 -0.52
C GLU A 176 6.01 14.50 -0.29
N THR A 177 5.05 14.64 -1.21
CA THR A 177 3.73 14.01 -1.08
C THR A 177 3.82 12.47 -1.24
N PRO A 178 3.44 11.68 -0.22
CA PRO A 178 3.56 10.24 -0.28
C PRO A 178 2.44 9.58 -1.09
N TYR A 179 2.74 8.40 -1.60
CA TYR A 179 1.79 7.43 -2.16
C TYR A 179 1.65 6.26 -1.20
N LEU A 180 0.46 5.65 -1.18
CA LEU A 180 0.25 4.39 -0.48
C LEU A 180 0.94 3.34 -1.33
N VAL A 181 1.94 2.68 -0.77
CA VAL A 181 2.58 1.55 -1.43
C VAL A 181 1.97 0.29 -0.86
N SER A 182 1.52 -0.57 -1.76
CA SER A 182 1.04 -1.90 -1.43
C SER A 182 1.67 -2.90 -2.38
N ARG A 183 1.71 -4.16 -1.97
CA ARG A 183 2.33 -5.23 -2.74
C ARG A 183 1.38 -6.41 -2.80
N ILE A 184 1.21 -6.96 -4.01
CA ILE A 184 0.73 -8.33 -4.18
C ILE A 184 1.97 -9.22 -4.08
N ASP A 185 1.92 -10.20 -3.19
CA ASP A 185 3.04 -11.11 -2.97
C ASP A 185 2.54 -12.54 -2.81
N GLY A 186 3.19 -13.48 -3.46
CA GLY A 186 2.77 -14.86 -3.43
C GLY A 186 3.65 -15.76 -4.27
N ILE A 187 3.71 -17.03 -3.85
CA ILE A 187 4.61 -18.04 -4.43
C ILE A 187 4.28 -18.38 -5.90
N ASN A 188 3.05 -18.10 -6.36
CA ASN A 188 2.64 -18.29 -7.75
C ASN A 188 1.42 -17.41 -8.11
N VAL A 189 1.09 -17.38 -9.41
CA VAL A 189 -0.05 -16.65 -9.97
C VAL A 189 -1.37 -17.01 -9.28
N THR A 190 -1.64 -18.29 -9.03
CA THR A 190 -2.89 -18.75 -8.41
C THR A 190 -3.08 -18.16 -7.01
N VAL A 191 -2.03 -18.18 -6.18
CA VAL A 191 -2.07 -17.59 -4.83
C VAL A 191 -2.29 -16.09 -4.91
N CYS A 192 -1.59 -15.39 -5.82
CA CYS A 192 -1.77 -13.95 -6.01
C CYS A 192 -3.20 -13.60 -6.44
N LYS A 193 -3.77 -14.33 -7.41
CA LYS A 193 -5.17 -14.17 -7.83
C LYS A 193 -6.14 -14.42 -6.68
N SER A 194 -5.89 -15.43 -5.85
CA SER A 194 -6.70 -15.72 -4.67
C SER A 194 -6.64 -14.59 -3.62
N GLN A 195 -5.50 -13.92 -3.44
CA GLN A 195 -5.39 -12.76 -2.55
C GLN A 195 -6.21 -11.57 -3.08
N ILE A 196 -6.14 -11.31 -4.39
CA ILE A 196 -6.91 -10.25 -5.05
C ILE A 196 -8.41 -10.50 -4.86
N ASP A 197 -8.84 -11.73 -5.13
CA ASP A 197 -10.23 -12.14 -4.99
C ASP A 197 -10.70 -12.09 -3.54
N GLY A 198 -9.87 -12.55 -2.60
CA GLY A 198 -10.14 -12.46 -1.16
C GLY A 198 -10.29 -11.02 -0.68
N ALA A 199 -9.43 -10.11 -1.15
CA ALA A 199 -9.54 -8.68 -0.82
C ALA A 199 -10.83 -8.06 -1.37
N ILE A 200 -11.20 -8.36 -2.63
CA ILE A 200 -12.46 -7.88 -3.23
C ILE A 200 -13.66 -8.44 -2.48
N TYR A 201 -13.62 -9.72 -2.14
CA TYR A 201 -14.67 -10.38 -1.37
C TYR A 201 -14.84 -9.71 0.00
N ALA A 202 -13.74 -9.46 0.71
CA ALA A 202 -13.75 -8.79 2.00
C ALA A 202 -14.33 -7.38 1.95
N GLU A 203 -14.00 -6.60 0.92
CA GLU A 203 -14.57 -5.27 0.71
C GLU A 203 -16.07 -5.31 0.38
N THR A 204 -16.49 -6.31 -0.40
CA THR A 204 -17.88 -6.41 -0.89
C THR A 204 -18.83 -6.88 0.21
N TYR A 205 -18.42 -7.89 0.97
CA TYR A 205 -19.31 -8.59 1.89
C TYR A 205 -19.06 -8.26 3.36
N ALA A 206 -17.97 -7.55 3.67
CA ALA A 206 -17.37 -7.49 5.01
C ALA A 206 -17.06 -8.91 5.53
N VAL A 207 -15.79 -9.20 5.79
CA VAL A 207 -15.43 -10.50 6.36
C VAL A 207 -15.76 -10.53 7.86
N ASP A 208 -16.60 -11.48 8.28
CA ASP A 208 -16.67 -11.91 9.69
C ASP A 208 -15.48 -12.83 9.93
N GLY A 209 -14.67 -12.51 10.93
CA GLY A 209 -13.42 -13.20 11.18
C GLY A 209 -12.69 -12.63 12.39
N PHE A 210 -11.54 -13.21 12.70
CA PHE A 210 -10.65 -12.71 13.74
C PHE A 210 -9.44 -12.08 13.09
N ALA A 211 -9.18 -10.81 13.40
CA ALA A 211 -7.84 -10.25 13.24
C ALA A 211 -6.97 -10.73 14.41
N TYR A 212 -5.77 -11.23 14.10
CA TYR A 212 -4.74 -11.55 15.09
C TYR A 212 -3.73 -10.41 15.10
N LEU A 213 -3.50 -9.85 16.28
CA LEU A 213 -2.52 -8.79 16.49
C LEU A 213 -1.38 -9.38 17.33
N ASP A 214 -0.19 -9.49 16.73
CA ASP A 214 1.05 -9.90 17.41
C ASP A 214 1.57 -8.70 18.21
N THR A 215 1.08 -8.57 19.45
CA THR A 215 1.60 -7.63 20.45
C THR A 215 2.35 -8.42 21.52
N ARG A 216 3.59 -8.02 21.80
CA ARG A 216 4.54 -8.77 22.63
C ARG A 216 4.85 -8.11 23.97
N TYR A 217 4.66 -6.80 24.09
CA TYR A 217 5.21 -6.02 25.22
C TYR A 217 4.15 -5.50 26.19
N GLY A 218 2.86 -5.65 25.87
CA GLY A 218 1.80 -5.35 26.84
C GLY A 218 0.40 -5.50 26.27
N ASP A 219 -0.57 -5.56 27.18
CA ASP A 219 -1.98 -5.36 26.82
C ASP A 219 -2.32 -3.87 27.01
N TYR A 220 -2.55 -3.19 25.89
CA TYR A 220 -2.85 -1.76 25.88
C TYR A 220 -4.36 -1.54 25.83
N SER A 221 -4.85 -0.67 26.71
CA SER A 221 -6.24 -0.25 26.71
C SER A 221 -6.54 0.72 25.56
N ASP A 222 -7.78 0.75 25.07
CA ASP A 222 -8.20 1.70 24.03
C ASP A 222 -7.93 3.16 24.43
N ASP A 223 -8.09 3.51 25.71
CA ASP A 223 -7.81 4.85 26.23
C ASP A 223 -6.32 5.20 26.16
N ASP A 224 -5.45 4.24 26.45
CA ASP A 224 -4.00 4.43 26.32
C ASP A 224 -3.60 4.62 24.86
N LEU A 225 -4.17 3.81 23.97
CA LEU A 225 -3.96 3.89 22.52
C LEU A 225 -4.47 5.24 21.95
N ARG A 226 -5.65 5.71 22.37
CA ARG A 226 -6.21 7.01 21.97
C ARG A 226 -5.39 8.20 22.48
N LYS A 227 -4.70 8.08 23.61
CA LYS A 227 -3.74 9.09 24.07
C LYS A 227 -2.46 9.03 23.26
N TRP A 228 -1.93 7.82 23.03
CA TRP A 228 -0.68 7.60 22.33
C TRP A 228 -0.72 8.08 20.87
N ILE A 229 -1.80 7.81 20.12
CA ILE A 229 -1.93 8.21 18.71
C ILE A 229 -1.85 9.73 18.50
N LYS A 230 -2.15 10.54 19.52
CA LYS A 230 -2.07 12.01 19.44
C LYS A 230 -0.63 12.53 19.45
N ASN A 231 0.30 11.78 20.03
CA ASN A 231 1.71 12.15 20.12
C ASN A 231 2.58 10.88 20.22
N PRO A 232 2.71 10.11 19.13
CA PRO A 232 3.46 8.87 19.16
C PRO A 232 4.95 9.16 19.26
N TYR A 233 5.66 8.35 20.04
CA TYR A 233 7.11 8.42 20.20
C TYR A 233 7.68 7.02 20.00
N TYR A 234 8.73 6.88 19.20
CA TYR A 234 9.22 5.58 18.69
C TYR A 234 10.66 5.31 19.12
N ASN A 235 10.89 5.21 20.44
CA ASN A 235 12.25 5.09 20.98
C ASN A 235 12.56 3.72 21.59
N SER A 236 11.57 2.83 21.65
CA SER A 236 11.73 1.51 22.22
C SER A 236 10.91 0.47 21.44
N TYR A 237 11.26 -0.80 21.60
CA TYR A 237 10.44 -1.90 21.06
C TYR A 237 9.03 -1.90 21.64
N ALA A 238 8.84 -1.49 22.90
CA ALA A 238 7.52 -1.34 23.50
C ALA A 238 6.68 -0.22 22.83
N ASP A 239 7.32 0.83 22.32
CA ASP A 239 6.61 1.88 21.57
C ASP A 239 6.18 1.40 20.18
N ILE A 240 7.03 0.60 19.52
CA ILE A 240 6.69 -0.06 18.26
C ILE A 240 5.53 -1.05 18.49
N ASP A 241 5.55 -1.79 19.60
CA ASP A 241 4.46 -2.70 19.98
C ASP A 241 3.13 -1.99 20.18
N LYS A 242 3.13 -0.82 20.84
CA LYS A 242 1.95 0.07 20.93
C LYS A 242 1.43 0.49 19.56
N SER A 243 2.32 0.67 18.59
CA SER A 243 1.95 1.01 17.21
C SER A 243 1.22 -0.14 16.54
N MET A 244 1.68 -1.38 16.76
CA MET A 244 0.98 -2.59 16.31
C MET A 244 -0.38 -2.73 17.00
N ALA A 245 -0.43 -2.43 18.29
CA ALA A 245 -1.65 -2.46 19.07
C ALA A 245 -2.69 -1.40 18.64
N LEU A 246 -2.29 -0.29 18.02
CA LEU A 246 -3.26 0.68 17.45
C LEU A 246 -4.21 0.03 16.44
N ALA A 247 -3.79 -1.03 15.74
CA ALA A 247 -4.68 -1.76 14.85
C ALA A 247 -5.92 -2.26 15.61
N SER A 248 -5.80 -2.60 16.89
CA SER A 248 -6.94 -3.00 17.72
C SER A 248 -7.98 -1.89 17.86
N LEU A 249 -7.51 -0.64 18.04
CA LEU A 249 -8.37 0.52 18.13
C LEU A 249 -9.12 0.78 16.81
N PHE A 250 -8.42 0.69 15.67
CA PHE A 250 -9.04 0.91 14.36
C PHE A 250 -10.09 -0.16 14.02
N TYR A 251 -9.80 -1.41 14.34
CA TYR A 251 -10.75 -2.51 14.18
C TYR A 251 -11.95 -2.37 15.12
N ALA A 252 -11.76 -1.93 16.37
CA ALA A 252 -12.84 -1.64 17.30
C ALA A 252 -13.74 -0.50 16.78
N ASP A 253 -13.15 0.59 16.29
CA ASP A 253 -13.86 1.71 15.68
C ASP A 253 -14.63 1.26 14.41
N ALA A 254 -14.08 0.30 13.65
CA ALA A 254 -14.73 -0.34 12.52
C ALA A 254 -15.74 -1.44 12.90
N LYS A 255 -15.94 -1.71 14.20
CA LYS A 255 -16.81 -2.77 14.75
C LYS A 255 -16.46 -4.17 14.27
N LEU A 256 -15.17 -4.42 13.98
CA LEU A 256 -14.64 -5.72 13.63
C LEU A 256 -14.25 -6.50 14.89
N LYS A 257 -14.51 -7.81 14.92
CA LYS A 257 -14.13 -8.68 16.03
C LYS A 257 -12.62 -8.96 15.97
N ILE A 258 -11.94 -8.90 17.12
CA ILE A 258 -10.49 -9.07 17.22
C ILE A 258 -10.17 -10.12 18.26
N ARG A 259 -9.16 -10.95 18.00
CA ARG A 259 -8.48 -11.73 19.04
C ARG A 259 -7.09 -11.16 19.24
N LYS A 260 -6.84 -10.59 20.42
CA LYS A 260 -5.48 -10.26 20.84
C LYS A 260 -4.81 -11.56 21.27
N GLN A 261 -3.67 -11.88 20.66
CA GLN A 261 -2.78 -12.91 21.15
C GLN A 261 -1.60 -12.17 21.79
N VAL A 262 -1.46 -12.31 23.10
CA VAL A 262 -0.33 -11.73 23.85
C VAL A 262 0.66 -12.87 24.06
N ASP A 263 1.73 -12.88 23.27
CA ASP A 263 2.82 -13.84 23.44
C ASP A 263 3.80 -13.22 24.45
N TYR A 264 3.90 -13.83 25.65
CA TYR A 264 4.79 -13.43 26.74
C TYR A 264 6.22 -13.95 26.56
#